data_AF-A0A2D5BL63-F1
#
_entry.id   AF-A0A2D5BL63-F1
#
_cell.length_a   1.000
_cell.length_b   1.000
_cell.length_c   1.000
_cell.angle_alpha   90.00
_cell.angle_beta   90.00
_cell.angle_gamma   90.00
#
_symmetry.space_group_name_H-M   'P 1'
#
loop_
_entity.id
_entity.type
_entity.pdbx_description
1 polymer ?
#
loop_
_entity_poly.entity_id
_entity_poly.type
_entity_poly.pdbx_seq_one_letter_code
_entity_poly.pdbx_strand_id
1 'polypeptide(L)'
;MGVTVSFTGHQPESGARDAALTWARTFAKETQWVVADTVCIERARGFLGDQVLEAPKVLGLTFTPHFACEPVPLLFLQSTGQLVDAFFFDEGNGDVRLQSEVLVKTQFAGPTVHAEVCQFLATLKERFVPDLEVDDETGFFTTGDAAALELATDAAWVRILERSRTLREPGAPLAIGGIPIREQARECPPLSNEHRELLDELETWLATRYGGFGLDFDRSSSSIEHLDLLMIEADQEGWCDDVEGPEAEQIAHALGATFGQTVATNLGGHWEVDPDEGLVLTEIGGVGLIMNPFQVAASRIAHGPSHAFEYHFAVYRDLARRLTASE
;
A
#
# COMPACT_ATOMS: atom_id res chain seq x y z
N MET A 1 -18.37 5.24 7.89
CA MET A 1 -18.24 4.93 6.46
C MET A 1 -16.85 5.39 6.06
N GLY A 2 -16.15 4.55 5.31
CA GLY A 2 -14.77 4.81 4.90
C GLY A 2 -14.78 5.68 3.65
N VAL A 3 -13.72 5.58 2.86
CA VAL A 3 -13.75 5.98 1.46
C VAL A 3 -13.49 4.70 0.67
N THR A 4 -14.57 4.08 0.24
CA THR A 4 -14.57 2.74 -0.38
C THR A 4 -15.26 2.81 -1.72
N VAL A 5 -14.71 2.11 -2.70
CA VAL A 5 -15.35 1.84 -3.97
C VAL A 5 -15.69 0.36 -3.99
N SER A 6 -16.96 0.02 -4.18
CA SER A 6 -17.38 -1.35 -4.48
C SER A 6 -17.80 -1.48 -5.93
N PHE A 7 -17.56 -2.64 -6.52
CA PHE A 7 -17.99 -2.90 -7.89
C PHE A 7 -18.29 -4.36 -8.14
N THR A 8 -19.26 -4.57 -9.03
CA THR A 8 -19.61 -5.88 -9.59
C THR A 8 -19.67 -5.76 -11.10
N GLY A 9 -19.41 -6.84 -11.82
CA GLY A 9 -19.52 -6.80 -13.26
C GLY A 9 -19.32 -8.16 -13.91
N HIS A 10 -19.69 -8.22 -15.18
CA HIS A 10 -19.69 -9.43 -15.95
C HIS A 10 -19.22 -9.13 -17.38
N GLN A 11 -18.25 -9.89 -17.86
CA GLN A 11 -17.81 -9.84 -19.26
C GLN A 11 -17.71 -11.27 -19.81
N PRO A 12 -18.77 -11.79 -20.47
CA PRO A 12 -18.83 -13.18 -20.89
C PRO A 12 -17.85 -13.52 -22.03
N GLU A 13 -17.50 -12.55 -22.87
CA GLU A 13 -16.65 -12.76 -24.03
C GLU A 13 -15.17 -12.81 -23.63
N SER A 14 -14.50 -13.94 -23.87
CA SER A 14 -13.10 -14.12 -23.50
C SER A 14 -12.18 -13.08 -24.16
N GLY A 15 -12.40 -12.77 -25.44
CA GLY A 15 -11.60 -11.77 -26.15
C GLY A 15 -11.73 -10.37 -25.57
N ALA A 16 -12.91 -10.00 -25.07
CA ALA A 16 -13.13 -8.71 -24.40
C ALA A 16 -12.42 -8.67 -23.03
N ARG A 17 -12.41 -9.79 -22.29
CA ARG A 17 -11.63 -9.91 -21.04
C ARG A 17 -10.13 -9.76 -21.30
N ASP A 18 -9.59 -10.44 -22.30
CA ASP A 18 -8.17 -10.36 -22.65
C ASP A 18 -7.76 -8.94 -23.06
N ALA A 19 -8.64 -8.26 -23.81
CA ALA A 19 -8.47 -6.85 -24.16
C ALA A 19 -8.52 -5.93 -22.92
N ALA A 20 -9.45 -6.18 -21.99
CA ALA A 20 -9.54 -5.44 -20.72
C ALA A 20 -8.27 -5.58 -19.89
N LEU A 21 -7.76 -6.80 -19.73
CA LEU A 21 -6.53 -7.07 -18.97
C LEU A 21 -5.30 -6.44 -19.63
N THR A 22 -5.24 -6.48 -20.97
CA THR A 22 -4.15 -5.83 -21.74
C THR A 22 -4.19 -4.31 -21.57
N TRP A 23 -5.36 -3.70 -21.69
CA TRP A 23 -5.53 -2.27 -21.45
C TRP A 23 -5.19 -1.90 -20.01
N ALA A 24 -5.64 -2.69 -19.02
CA ALA A 24 -5.39 -2.43 -17.61
C ALA A 24 -3.89 -2.49 -17.27
N ARG A 25 -3.10 -3.38 -17.90
CA ARG A 25 -1.64 -3.36 -17.79
C ARG A 25 -1.02 -2.08 -18.33
N THR A 26 -1.49 -1.60 -19.49
CA THR A 26 -1.02 -0.34 -20.07
C THR A 26 -1.35 0.83 -19.17
N PHE A 27 -2.60 0.89 -18.66
CA PHE A 27 -3.03 1.91 -17.71
C PHE A 27 -2.16 1.89 -16.45
N ALA A 28 -1.93 0.71 -15.86
CA ALA A 28 -1.09 0.56 -14.68
C ALA A 28 0.35 1.00 -14.94
N LYS A 29 0.91 0.71 -16.13
CA LYS A 29 2.24 1.20 -16.52
C LYS A 29 2.30 2.73 -16.62
N GLU A 30 1.29 3.35 -17.23
CA GLU A 30 1.21 4.81 -17.40
C GLU A 30 1.03 5.54 -16.06
N THR A 31 0.31 4.92 -15.12
CA THR A 31 0.06 5.44 -13.77
C THR A 31 1.07 4.94 -12.72
N GLN A 32 2.06 4.14 -13.16
CA GLN A 32 3.06 3.50 -12.31
C GLN A 32 2.47 2.63 -11.16
N TRP A 33 1.26 2.11 -11.35
CA TRP A 33 0.67 1.13 -10.45
C TRP A 33 1.41 -0.20 -10.55
N VAL A 34 1.58 -0.88 -9.42
CA VAL A 34 2.11 -2.24 -9.42
C VAL A 34 1.07 -3.18 -9.97
N VAL A 35 1.54 -4.10 -10.80
CA VAL A 35 0.72 -5.20 -11.32
C VAL A 35 1.28 -6.50 -10.77
N ALA A 36 0.52 -7.15 -9.92
CA ALA A 36 0.75 -8.56 -9.60
C ALA A 36 0.02 -9.39 -10.64
N ASP A 37 0.79 -10.18 -11.40
CA ASP A 37 0.20 -11.22 -12.23
C ASP A 37 -0.49 -12.22 -11.31
N THR A 38 -1.82 -12.14 -11.24
CA THR A 38 -2.60 -13.22 -10.65
C THR A 38 -2.66 -14.32 -11.70
N VAL A 39 -1.52 -15.01 -11.83
CA VAL A 39 -1.37 -16.22 -12.63
C VAL A 39 -2.38 -17.20 -12.07
N CYS A 40 -3.51 -17.28 -12.77
CA CYS A 40 -4.38 -18.43 -12.86
C CYS A 40 -4.36 -19.26 -11.58
N ILE A 41 -5.29 -19.03 -10.64
CA ILE A 41 -5.47 -19.98 -9.53
C ILE A 41 -5.96 -21.27 -10.18
N GLU A 42 -5.02 -22.15 -10.56
CA GLU A 42 -5.21 -23.29 -11.46
C GLU A 42 -5.91 -24.48 -10.78
N ARG A 43 -6.80 -24.19 -9.83
CA ARG A 43 -7.41 -25.07 -8.81
C ARG A 43 -6.66 -24.97 -7.49
N ALA A 44 -7.12 -24.06 -6.62
CA ALA A 44 -6.95 -24.32 -5.20
C ALA A 44 -7.83 -25.53 -4.86
N ARG A 45 -7.20 -26.62 -4.41
CA ARG A 45 -7.90 -27.78 -3.86
C ARG A 45 -8.04 -27.60 -2.37
N GLY A 46 -9.26 -27.40 -1.91
CA GLY A 46 -9.61 -27.49 -0.50
C GLY A 46 -9.95 -28.93 -0.13
N PHE A 47 -9.65 -29.32 1.10
CA PHE A 47 -10.13 -30.58 1.66
C PHE A 47 -11.17 -30.26 2.72
N LEU A 48 -12.36 -30.83 2.58
CA LEU A 48 -13.38 -30.82 3.61
C LEU A 48 -13.68 -32.26 4.03
N GLY A 49 -13.02 -32.71 5.10
CA GLY A 49 -12.94 -34.13 5.41
C GLY A 49 -12.27 -34.90 4.26
N ASP A 50 -12.97 -35.90 3.71
CA ASP A 50 -12.49 -36.69 2.57
C ASP A 50 -12.89 -36.10 1.19
N GLN A 51 -13.67 -35.01 1.16
CA GLN A 51 -14.10 -34.37 -0.08
C GLN A 51 -13.07 -33.36 -0.57
N VAL A 52 -12.68 -33.49 -1.84
CA VAL A 52 -11.85 -32.50 -2.54
C VAL A 52 -12.78 -31.47 -3.18
N LEU A 53 -12.66 -30.21 -2.77
CA LEU A 53 -13.33 -29.08 -3.39
C LEU A 53 -12.37 -28.41 -4.38
N GLU A 54 -12.81 -28.22 -5.63
CA GLU A 54 -12.03 -27.49 -6.63
C GLU A 54 -12.54 -26.04 -6.71
N ALA A 55 -11.67 -25.08 -6.39
CA ALA A 55 -11.97 -23.68 -6.64
C ALA A 55 -12.11 -23.42 -8.15
N PRO A 56 -13.02 -22.50 -8.56
CA PRO A 56 -13.16 -22.19 -9.97
C PRO A 56 -11.93 -21.48 -10.50
N LYS A 57 -11.69 -21.66 -11.80
CA LYS A 57 -10.56 -21.04 -12.46
C LYS A 57 -10.82 -19.55 -12.69
N VAL A 58 -9.93 -18.73 -12.17
CA VAL A 58 -9.96 -17.27 -12.27
C VAL A 58 -8.77 -16.81 -13.10
N LEU A 59 -8.97 -15.80 -13.95
CA LEU A 59 -7.92 -15.13 -14.69
C LEU A 59 -8.04 -13.62 -14.49
N GLY A 60 -6.93 -12.97 -14.20
CA GLY A 60 -6.94 -11.53 -14.05
C GLY A 60 -5.65 -10.96 -13.52
N LEU A 61 -5.74 -9.75 -13.00
CA LEU A 61 -4.64 -8.98 -12.44
C LEU A 61 -5.06 -8.39 -11.12
N THR A 62 -4.10 -8.19 -10.24
CA THR A 62 -4.30 -7.39 -9.03
C THR A 62 -3.38 -6.19 -9.12
N PHE A 63 -3.95 -5.00 -8.92
CA PHE A 63 -3.22 -3.75 -9.00
C PHE A 63 -3.01 -3.16 -7.61
N THR A 64 -1.87 -2.52 -7.38
CA THR A 64 -1.65 -1.70 -6.18
C THR A 64 -1.39 -0.26 -6.61
N PRO A 65 -2.43 0.60 -6.59
CA PRO A 65 -2.29 2.01 -6.96
C PRO A 65 -1.29 2.78 -6.08
N HIS A 66 -1.31 2.45 -4.79
CA HIS A 66 -0.55 3.15 -3.75
C HIS A 66 -0.41 2.21 -2.54
N PHE A 67 0.70 2.26 -1.79
CA PHE A 67 0.94 1.34 -0.67
C PHE A 67 -0.15 1.37 0.43
N ALA A 68 -0.78 2.54 0.60
CA ALA A 68 -1.90 2.74 1.54
C ALA A 68 -3.29 2.51 0.92
N CYS A 69 -3.36 1.98 -0.30
CA CYS A 69 -4.60 1.58 -0.97
C CYS A 69 -4.75 0.06 -0.86
N GLU A 70 -5.97 -0.44 -0.61
CA GLU A 70 -6.22 -1.87 -0.79
C GLU A 70 -5.99 -2.22 -2.28
N PRO A 71 -5.47 -3.42 -2.59
CA PRO A 71 -5.30 -3.83 -3.97
C PRO A 71 -6.63 -3.82 -4.73
N VAL A 72 -6.57 -3.47 -6.02
CA VAL A 72 -7.72 -3.48 -6.92
C VAL A 72 -7.68 -4.76 -7.74
N PRO A 73 -8.46 -5.79 -7.41
CA PRO A 73 -8.52 -7.01 -8.21
C PRO A 73 -9.40 -6.80 -9.44
N LEU A 74 -8.85 -7.17 -10.60
CA LEU A 74 -9.58 -7.32 -11.86
C LEU A 74 -9.55 -8.79 -12.26
N LEU A 75 -10.31 -9.60 -11.51
CA LEU A 75 -10.28 -11.05 -11.58
C LEU A 75 -11.59 -11.58 -12.17
N PHE A 76 -11.51 -12.30 -13.29
CA PHE A 76 -12.68 -12.87 -13.96
C PHE A 76 -12.73 -14.39 -13.80
N LEU A 77 -13.89 -14.92 -13.44
CA LEU A 77 -14.17 -16.36 -13.57
C LEU A 77 -14.09 -16.76 -15.04
N GLN A 78 -13.28 -17.76 -15.38
CA GLN A 78 -13.11 -18.16 -16.78
C GLN A 78 -14.38 -18.74 -17.39
N SER A 79 -15.20 -19.42 -16.59
CA SER A 79 -16.42 -20.11 -17.04
C SER A 79 -17.56 -19.14 -17.36
N THR A 80 -17.73 -18.08 -16.56
CA THR A 80 -18.85 -17.16 -16.70
C THR A 80 -18.40 -15.79 -17.19
N GLY A 81 -17.22 -15.31 -16.81
CA GLY A 81 -16.78 -13.93 -17.00
C GLY A 81 -17.17 -12.99 -15.87
N GLN A 82 -17.66 -13.51 -14.74
CA GLN A 82 -18.04 -12.71 -13.57
C GLN A 82 -16.78 -12.18 -12.87
N LEU A 83 -16.81 -10.91 -12.46
CA LEU A 83 -15.80 -10.33 -11.57
C LEU A 83 -15.92 -10.93 -10.17
N VAL A 84 -14.79 -11.25 -9.57
CA VAL A 84 -14.70 -11.81 -8.21
C VAL A 84 -13.58 -11.12 -7.44
N ASP A 85 -13.80 -10.93 -6.15
CA ASP A 85 -12.77 -10.43 -5.22
C ASP A 85 -11.94 -11.60 -4.69
N ALA A 86 -12.65 -12.55 -4.10
CA ALA A 86 -12.09 -13.74 -3.47
C ALA A 86 -13.04 -14.93 -3.59
N PHE A 87 -12.52 -16.11 -3.26
CA PHE A 87 -13.32 -17.30 -2.99
C PHE A 87 -12.92 -17.87 -1.63
N PHE A 88 -13.88 -18.53 -0.97
CA PHE A 88 -13.63 -19.20 0.30
C PHE A 88 -14.38 -20.53 0.35
N PHE A 89 -13.79 -21.48 1.06
CA PHE A 89 -14.40 -22.79 1.30
C PHE A 89 -15.41 -22.67 2.45
N ASP A 90 -16.68 -22.88 2.15
CA ASP A 90 -17.75 -22.94 3.13
C ASP A 90 -17.86 -24.38 3.66
N GLU A 91 -17.10 -24.65 4.73
CA GLU A 91 -17.07 -25.96 5.38
C GLU A 91 -18.45 -26.42 5.85
N GLY A 92 -19.34 -25.49 6.21
CA GLY A 92 -20.68 -25.82 6.71
C GLY A 92 -21.60 -26.38 5.63
N ASN A 93 -21.39 -25.96 4.37
CA ASN A 93 -22.20 -26.38 3.23
C ASN A 93 -21.46 -27.29 2.23
N GLY A 94 -20.16 -27.49 2.42
CA GLY A 94 -19.35 -28.28 1.50
C GLY A 94 -19.23 -27.70 0.11
N ASP A 95 -19.12 -26.37 0.03
CA ASP A 95 -19.13 -25.64 -1.24
C ASP A 95 -18.07 -24.53 -1.27
N VAL A 96 -17.78 -24.01 -2.46
CA VAL A 96 -16.94 -22.83 -2.67
C VAL A 96 -17.83 -21.63 -2.88
N ARG A 97 -17.78 -20.66 -1.97
CA ARG A 97 -18.48 -19.38 -2.15
C ARG A 97 -17.59 -18.37 -2.84
N LEU A 98 -18.21 -17.61 -3.73
CA LEU A 98 -17.58 -16.52 -4.46
C LEU A 98 -18.07 -15.20 -3.90
N GLN A 99 -17.13 -14.32 -3.63
CA GLN A 99 -17.43 -12.93 -3.34
C GLN A 99 -17.39 -12.16 -4.66
N SER A 100 -18.56 -11.94 -5.25
CA SER A 100 -18.72 -11.26 -6.54
C SER A 100 -18.65 -9.74 -6.46
N GLU A 101 -18.78 -9.19 -5.25
CA GLU A 101 -18.59 -7.77 -4.97
C GLU A 101 -17.15 -7.52 -4.51
N VAL A 102 -16.42 -6.76 -5.32
CA VAL A 102 -15.09 -6.27 -4.99
C VAL A 102 -15.25 -5.01 -4.17
N LEU A 103 -14.50 -4.91 -3.07
CA LEU A 103 -14.50 -3.76 -2.17
C LEU A 103 -13.05 -3.26 -2.04
N VAL A 104 -12.81 -2.00 -2.40
CA VAL A 104 -11.48 -1.39 -2.33
C VAL A 104 -11.52 -0.16 -1.44
N LYS A 105 -10.83 -0.22 -0.31
CA LYS A 105 -10.61 0.93 0.56
C LYS A 105 -9.44 1.80 0.07
N THR A 106 -9.71 3.09 -0.05
CA THR A 106 -8.76 4.07 -0.59
C THR A 106 -8.52 5.24 0.36
N GLN A 107 -9.20 5.30 1.51
CA GLN A 107 -9.15 6.46 2.43
C GLN A 107 -7.74 6.84 2.93
N PHE A 108 -6.80 5.90 2.95
CA PHE A 108 -5.44 6.15 3.43
C PHE A 108 -4.47 6.54 2.30
N ALA A 109 -4.85 6.31 1.04
CA ALA A 109 -4.10 6.73 -0.14
C ALA A 109 -4.46 8.15 -0.61
N GLY A 110 -5.54 8.71 -0.07
CA GLY A 110 -5.97 10.09 -0.34
C GLY A 110 -6.87 10.24 -1.57
N PRO A 111 -7.38 11.46 -1.80
CA PRO A 111 -8.40 11.73 -2.82
C PRO A 111 -7.87 11.55 -4.25
N THR A 112 -6.61 11.86 -4.52
CA THR A 112 -6.00 11.68 -5.84
C THR A 112 -6.02 10.22 -6.27
N VAL A 113 -5.54 9.31 -5.41
CA VAL A 113 -5.53 7.87 -5.72
C VAL A 113 -6.94 7.31 -5.85
N HIS A 114 -7.88 7.75 -5.00
CA HIS A 114 -9.29 7.38 -5.15
C HIS A 114 -9.85 7.79 -6.51
N ALA A 115 -9.57 9.02 -6.95
CA ALA A 115 -10.01 9.52 -8.25
C ALA A 115 -9.43 8.71 -9.41
N GLU A 116 -8.16 8.31 -9.34
CA GLU A 116 -7.53 7.42 -10.33
C GLU A 116 -8.22 6.05 -10.39
N VAL A 117 -8.55 5.46 -9.25
CA VAL A 117 -9.33 4.20 -9.18
C VAL A 117 -10.70 4.36 -9.82
N CYS A 118 -11.41 5.46 -9.53
CA CYS A 118 -12.69 5.75 -10.18
C CYS A 118 -12.54 5.92 -11.70
N GLN A 119 -11.49 6.61 -12.16
CA GLN A 119 -11.21 6.81 -13.59
C GLN A 119 -10.90 5.48 -14.30
N PHE A 120 -10.13 4.61 -13.66
CA PHE A 120 -9.86 3.25 -14.13
C PHE A 120 -11.17 2.47 -14.33
N LEU A 121 -12.02 2.43 -13.31
CA LEU A 121 -13.30 1.73 -13.36
C LEU A 121 -14.27 2.34 -14.38
N ALA A 122 -14.28 3.66 -14.54
CA ALA A 122 -15.13 4.34 -15.50
C ALA A 122 -14.75 3.96 -16.94
N THR A 123 -13.44 3.92 -17.23
CA THR A 123 -12.93 3.50 -18.53
C THR A 123 -13.18 2.01 -18.78
N LEU A 124 -13.00 1.17 -17.75
CA LEU A 124 -13.30 -0.25 -17.80
C LEU A 124 -14.78 -0.47 -18.15
N LYS A 125 -15.69 0.24 -17.48
CA LYS A 125 -17.13 0.20 -17.75
C LYS A 125 -17.45 0.59 -19.19
N GLU A 126 -16.95 1.74 -19.64
CA GLU A 126 -17.27 2.28 -20.96
C GLU A 126 -16.82 1.34 -22.10
N ARG A 127 -15.64 0.72 -21.96
CA ARG A 127 -14.97 0.04 -23.08
C ARG A 127 -15.06 -1.46 -23.05
N PHE A 128 -15.04 -2.07 -21.86
CA PHE A 128 -14.77 -3.50 -21.73
C PHE A 128 -15.80 -4.24 -20.90
N VAL A 129 -16.44 -3.60 -19.93
CA VAL A 129 -17.44 -4.23 -19.04
C VAL A 129 -18.65 -3.31 -18.93
N PRO A 130 -19.51 -3.21 -19.98
CA PRO A 130 -20.65 -2.29 -19.98
C PRO A 130 -21.60 -2.46 -18.78
N ASP A 131 -21.72 -3.69 -18.29
CA ASP A 131 -22.54 -4.07 -17.14
C ASP A 131 -21.81 -3.89 -15.80
N LEU A 132 -20.68 -3.17 -15.75
CA LEU A 132 -19.98 -2.85 -14.51
C LEU A 132 -20.85 -1.89 -13.67
N GLU A 133 -21.27 -2.35 -12.50
CA GLU A 133 -21.91 -1.54 -11.48
C GLU A 133 -20.83 -1.09 -10.49
N VAL A 134 -20.75 0.22 -10.24
CA VAL A 134 -19.79 0.82 -9.32
C VAL A 134 -20.58 1.64 -8.32
N ASP A 135 -20.41 1.30 -7.04
CA ASP A 135 -20.88 2.09 -5.91
C ASP A 135 -19.67 2.73 -5.24
N ASP A 136 -19.67 4.05 -5.15
CA ASP A 136 -18.60 4.84 -4.55
C ASP A 136 -19.21 5.65 -3.42
N GLU A 137 -18.77 5.37 -2.19
CA GLU A 137 -19.30 5.99 -0.96
C GLU A 137 -19.17 7.53 -0.98
N THR A 138 -18.28 8.08 -1.81
CA THR A 138 -18.06 9.52 -1.95
C THR A 138 -18.93 10.16 -3.03
N GLY A 139 -19.46 9.37 -3.97
CA GLY A 139 -20.17 9.82 -5.16
C GLY A 139 -19.29 10.44 -6.25
N PHE A 140 -17.96 10.43 -6.08
CA PHE A 140 -17.00 10.96 -7.05
C PHE A 140 -17.10 10.26 -8.41
N PHE A 141 -17.25 8.93 -8.44
CA PHE A 141 -17.36 8.15 -9.68
C PHE A 141 -18.45 8.69 -10.62
N THR A 142 -19.56 9.17 -10.07
CA THR A 142 -20.68 9.72 -10.86
C THR A 142 -20.53 11.22 -11.14
N THR A 143 -20.02 11.98 -10.16
CA THR A 143 -20.06 13.45 -10.18
C THR A 143 -18.79 14.09 -10.73
N GLY A 144 -17.63 13.44 -10.56
CA GLY A 144 -16.31 14.03 -10.78
C GLY A 144 -15.98 15.20 -9.83
N ASP A 145 -16.72 15.39 -8.73
CA ASP A 145 -16.54 16.53 -7.82
C ASP A 145 -15.37 16.28 -6.86
N ALA A 146 -14.19 16.80 -7.24
CA ALA A 146 -12.97 16.68 -6.45
C ALA A 146 -13.07 17.33 -5.06
N ALA A 147 -13.81 18.44 -4.93
CA ALA A 147 -13.95 19.12 -3.65
C ALA A 147 -14.83 18.31 -2.69
N ALA A 148 -15.89 17.68 -3.20
CA ALA A 148 -16.70 16.75 -2.41
C ALA A 148 -15.91 15.51 -1.98
N LEU A 149 -15.05 14.98 -2.85
CA LEU A 149 -14.17 13.85 -2.54
C LEU A 149 -13.15 14.19 -1.43
N GLU A 150 -12.52 15.35 -1.49
CA GLU A 150 -11.62 15.83 -0.43
C GLU A 150 -12.34 15.91 0.92
N LEU A 151 -13.53 16.53 0.94
CA LEU A 151 -14.34 16.65 2.15
C LEU A 151 -14.77 15.28 2.71
N ALA A 152 -15.16 14.36 1.83
CA ALA A 152 -15.54 12.99 2.21
C ALA A 152 -14.36 12.24 2.83
N THR A 153 -13.17 12.40 2.24
CA THR A 153 -11.92 11.79 2.72
C THR A 153 -11.53 12.33 4.09
N ASP A 154 -11.61 13.64 4.30
CA ASP A 154 -11.39 14.25 5.61
C ASP A 154 -12.40 13.77 6.66
N ALA A 155 -13.68 13.68 6.29
CA ALA A 155 -14.72 13.18 7.19
C ALA A 155 -14.56 11.69 7.53
N ALA A 156 -14.00 10.89 6.62
CA ALA A 156 -13.68 9.49 6.89
C ALA A 156 -12.53 9.38 7.92
N TRP A 157 -11.49 10.22 7.77
CA TRP A 157 -10.40 10.30 8.73
C TRP A 157 -10.86 10.64 10.15
N VAL A 158 -11.71 11.66 10.30
CA VAL A 158 -12.26 12.03 11.62
C VAL A 158 -12.95 10.82 12.27
N ARG A 159 -13.77 10.09 11.51
CA ARG A 159 -14.48 8.91 12.02
C ARG A 159 -13.55 7.76 12.37
N ILE A 160 -12.48 7.55 11.61
CA ILE A 160 -11.47 6.51 11.90
C ILE A 160 -10.75 6.84 13.22
N LEU A 161 -10.39 8.10 13.43
CA LEU A 161 -9.73 8.57 14.65
C LEU A 161 -10.67 8.50 15.86
N GLU A 162 -11.94 8.86 15.71
CA GLU A 162 -12.95 8.67 16.76
C GLU A 162 -13.11 7.19 17.12
N ARG A 163 -13.24 6.33 16.10
CA ARG A 163 -13.39 4.89 16.31
C ARG A 163 -12.16 4.28 16.97
N SER A 164 -10.96 4.67 16.55
CA SER A 164 -9.71 4.18 17.14
C SER A 164 -9.53 4.60 18.59
N ARG A 165 -10.17 5.68 19.04
CA ARG A 165 -10.23 6.08 20.46
C ARG A 165 -11.22 5.23 21.27
N THR A 166 -12.35 4.87 20.68
CA THR A 166 -13.39 4.10 21.39
C THR A 166 -13.08 2.61 21.53
N LEU A 167 -12.32 2.03 20.59
CA LEU A 167 -12.00 0.60 20.56
C LEU A 167 -10.70 0.24 21.30
N ARG A 168 -10.18 1.14 22.13
CA ARG A 168 -8.92 0.91 22.84
C ARG A 168 -9.12 -0.06 23.99
N GLU A 169 -8.76 -1.31 23.76
CA GLU A 169 -8.42 -2.22 24.87
C GLU A 169 -6.99 -1.90 25.31
N PRO A 170 -6.74 -1.66 26.61
CA PRO A 170 -5.41 -1.35 27.10
C PRO A 170 -4.38 -2.42 26.68
N GLY A 171 -3.39 -2.01 25.89
CA GLY A 171 -2.31 -2.88 25.41
C GLY A 171 -2.61 -3.67 24.14
N ALA A 172 -3.79 -3.54 23.53
CA ALA A 172 -4.04 -4.11 22.20
C ALA A 172 -3.29 -3.32 21.11
N PRO A 173 -2.71 -4.00 20.10
CA PRO A 173 -2.07 -3.32 18.98
C PRO A 173 -3.13 -2.50 18.22
N LEU A 174 -2.87 -1.20 18.07
CA LEU A 174 -3.68 -0.34 17.23
C LEU A 174 -2.97 -0.15 15.90
N ALA A 175 -3.70 -0.25 14.80
CA ALA A 175 -3.20 0.11 13.49
C ALA A 175 -4.24 0.91 12.71
N ILE A 176 -3.79 1.92 11.97
CA ILE A 176 -4.63 2.70 11.06
C ILE A 176 -4.11 2.48 9.64
N GLY A 177 -4.91 1.82 8.79
CA GLY A 177 -4.48 1.48 7.43
C GLY A 177 -3.27 0.55 7.39
N GLY A 178 -3.15 -0.34 8.38
CA GLY A 178 -1.99 -1.22 8.53
C GLY A 178 -0.77 -0.55 9.18
N ILE A 179 -0.79 0.78 9.40
CA ILE A 179 0.30 1.50 10.07
C ILE A 179 0.14 1.36 11.59
N PRO A 180 1.12 0.77 12.29
CA PRO A 180 1.03 0.53 13.72
C PRO A 180 1.12 1.82 14.55
N ILE A 181 0.36 1.84 15.64
CA ILE A 181 0.29 2.92 16.63
C ILE A 181 0.37 2.30 18.04
N ARG A 182 1.33 2.75 18.83
CA ARG A 182 1.42 2.51 20.27
C ARG A 182 0.55 3.53 21.02
N GLU A 183 -0.21 3.04 21.99
CA GLU A 183 -1.07 3.89 22.83
C GLU A 183 -0.29 4.55 23.97
N GLN A 184 0.73 3.88 24.49
CA GLN A 184 1.56 4.37 25.58
C GLN A 184 3.02 4.36 25.17
N ALA A 185 3.71 5.44 25.51
CA ALA A 185 5.16 5.48 25.47
C ALA A 185 5.69 4.31 26.32
N ARG A 186 6.29 3.33 25.65
CA ARG A 186 7.04 2.29 26.34
C ARG A 186 8.34 2.93 26.79
N GLU A 187 8.79 2.61 28.01
CA GLU A 187 10.18 2.91 28.38
C GLU A 187 11.07 2.06 27.48
N CYS A 188 11.53 2.67 26.40
CA CYS A 188 12.46 2.05 25.48
C CYS A 188 13.88 2.47 25.87
N PRO A 189 14.79 1.50 26.01
CA PRO A 189 16.17 1.83 26.31
C PRO A 189 16.72 2.70 25.16
N PRO A 190 17.57 3.68 25.47
CA PRO A 190 18.18 4.50 24.45
C PRO A 190 18.94 3.62 23.46
N LEU A 191 18.91 4.00 22.19
CA LEU A 191 19.64 3.29 21.16
C LEU A 191 21.12 3.13 21.55
N SER A 192 21.68 1.92 21.45
CA SER A 192 23.09 1.66 21.74
C SER A 192 23.99 2.47 20.80
N ASN A 193 25.24 2.72 21.21
CA ASN A 193 26.20 3.41 20.34
C ASN A 193 26.46 2.62 19.05
N GLU A 194 26.52 1.29 19.13
CA GLU A 194 26.71 0.39 17.98
C GLU A 194 25.61 0.59 16.92
N HIS A 195 24.34 0.66 17.34
CA HIS A 195 23.25 0.89 16.40
C HIS A 195 23.25 2.32 15.81
N ARG A 196 23.70 3.33 16.58
CA ARG A 196 23.87 4.68 16.03
C ARG A 196 24.99 4.72 14.99
N GLU A 197 26.12 4.09 15.29
CA GLU A 197 27.26 3.95 14.38
C GLU A 197 26.82 3.23 13.09
N LEU A 198 26.05 2.14 13.21
CA LEU A 198 25.48 1.44 12.05
C LEU A 198 24.61 2.35 11.17
N LEU A 199 23.69 3.13 11.76
CA LEU A 199 22.84 4.06 11.01
C LEU A 199 23.67 5.13 10.28
N ASP A 200 24.64 5.72 10.97
CA ASP A 200 25.53 6.73 10.40
C ASP A 200 26.42 6.15 9.27
N GLU A 201 26.88 4.90 9.42
CA GLU A 201 27.64 4.18 8.39
C GLU A 201 26.80 3.91 7.15
N LEU A 202 25.54 3.48 7.31
CA LEU A 202 24.60 3.24 6.22
C LEU A 202 24.26 4.52 5.44
N GLU A 203 24.00 5.62 6.15
CA GLU A 203 23.78 6.94 5.52
C GLU A 203 25.03 7.43 4.78
N THR A 204 26.19 7.31 5.41
CA THR A 204 27.48 7.69 4.81
C THR A 204 27.77 6.88 3.56
N TRP A 205 27.46 5.58 3.59
CA TRP A 205 27.59 4.71 2.43
C TRP A 205 26.70 5.18 1.27
N LEU A 206 25.41 5.45 1.52
CA LEU A 206 24.48 5.94 0.49
C LEU A 206 24.97 7.25 -0.12
N ALA A 207 25.32 8.22 0.73
CA ALA A 207 25.78 9.53 0.31
C ALA A 207 27.12 9.48 -0.44
N THR A 208 28.05 8.60 -0.05
CA THR A 208 29.32 8.43 -0.75
C THR A 208 29.13 7.75 -2.11
N ARG A 209 28.22 6.78 -2.19
CA ARG A 209 28.00 5.95 -3.37
C ARG A 209 27.17 6.67 -4.43
N TYR A 210 26.11 7.36 -4.00
CA TYR A 210 25.09 7.93 -4.88
C TYR A 210 24.87 9.42 -4.67
N GLY A 211 25.45 10.03 -3.63
CA GLY A 211 25.39 11.48 -3.44
C GLY A 211 26.22 12.22 -4.48
N GLY A 212 25.88 13.48 -4.71
CA GLY A 212 26.44 14.30 -5.79
C GLY A 212 25.55 14.29 -7.04
N PHE A 213 25.98 15.00 -8.09
CA PHE A 213 25.21 15.19 -9.34
C PHE A 213 23.76 15.71 -9.16
N GLY A 214 23.49 16.39 -8.05
CA GLY A 214 22.16 16.94 -7.73
C GLY A 214 21.38 16.14 -6.69
N LEU A 215 21.88 15.00 -6.21
CA LEU A 215 21.32 14.27 -5.09
C LEU A 215 22.00 14.66 -3.77
N ASP A 216 21.19 14.98 -2.77
CA ASP A 216 21.61 15.37 -1.42
C ASP A 216 20.79 14.65 -0.33
N PHE A 217 21.50 14.06 0.63
CA PHE A 217 20.93 13.25 1.72
C PHE A 217 21.19 13.89 3.09
N ASP A 218 21.00 15.20 3.18
CA ASP A 218 21.21 16.03 4.38
C ASP A 218 20.08 15.92 5.44
N ARG A 219 19.19 14.92 5.30
CA ARG A 219 18.03 14.66 6.16
C ARG A 219 16.95 15.76 6.07
N SER A 220 17.02 16.65 5.07
CA SER A 220 15.97 17.62 4.79
C SER A 220 14.74 16.96 4.16
N SER A 221 13.62 17.68 4.08
CA SER A 221 12.45 17.17 3.35
C SER A 221 12.76 16.88 1.87
N SER A 222 13.67 17.62 1.24
CA SER A 222 14.12 17.34 -0.13
C SER A 222 14.89 16.03 -0.28
N SER A 223 15.49 15.50 0.81
CA SER A 223 16.11 14.17 0.76
C SER A 223 15.11 13.07 0.40
N ILE A 224 13.81 13.24 0.71
CA ILE A 224 12.77 12.29 0.30
C ILE A 224 12.64 12.22 -1.22
N GLU A 225 12.56 13.39 -1.88
CA GLU A 225 12.52 13.47 -3.34
C GLU A 225 13.80 12.88 -3.97
N HIS A 226 14.96 13.11 -3.36
CA HIS A 226 16.23 12.55 -3.83
C HIS A 226 16.31 11.02 -3.68
N LEU A 227 15.72 10.44 -2.62
CA LEU A 227 15.60 8.98 -2.48
C LEU A 227 14.72 8.39 -3.60
N ASP A 228 13.62 9.04 -3.95
CA ASP A 228 12.76 8.58 -5.03
C ASP A 228 13.42 8.74 -6.41
N LEU A 229 14.15 9.84 -6.66
CA LEU A 229 14.94 10.00 -7.88
C LEU A 229 16.02 8.92 -8.03
N LEU A 230 16.73 8.61 -6.94
CA LEU A 230 17.69 7.52 -6.92
C LEU A 230 17.03 6.18 -7.28
N MET A 231 15.85 5.90 -6.71
CA MET A 231 15.13 4.67 -7.02
C MET A 231 14.60 4.62 -8.44
N ILE A 232 14.21 5.75 -9.03
CA ILE A 232 13.82 5.80 -10.46
C ILE A 232 15.01 5.41 -11.35
N GLU A 233 16.22 5.89 -11.04
CA GLU A 233 17.43 5.49 -11.76
C GLU A 233 17.75 4.00 -11.54
N ALA A 234 17.68 3.53 -10.29
CA ALA A 234 17.88 2.13 -9.93
C ALA A 234 16.91 1.18 -10.67
N ASP A 235 15.64 1.56 -10.75
CA ASP A 235 14.59 0.81 -11.47
C ASP A 235 14.87 0.77 -12.99
N GLN A 236 15.41 1.86 -13.57
CA GLN A 236 15.73 1.94 -15.00
C GLN A 236 16.97 1.12 -15.37
N GLU A 237 17.96 1.09 -14.48
CA GLU A 237 19.24 0.41 -14.67
C GLU A 237 19.23 -1.03 -14.13
N GLY A 238 18.13 -1.49 -13.53
CA GLY A 238 17.94 -2.86 -13.04
C GLY A 238 18.83 -3.21 -11.84
N TRP A 239 19.17 -2.24 -10.98
CA TRP A 239 20.07 -2.47 -9.84
C TRP A 239 19.52 -3.49 -8.84
N CYS A 240 18.19 -3.62 -8.77
CA CYS A 240 17.49 -4.50 -7.82
C CYS A 240 16.62 -5.55 -8.52
N ASP A 241 17.01 -6.01 -9.72
CA ASP A 241 16.29 -7.08 -10.43
C ASP A 241 16.21 -8.39 -9.61
N ASP A 242 17.24 -8.67 -8.81
CA ASP A 242 17.24 -9.70 -7.78
C ASP A 242 16.92 -9.07 -6.41
N VAL A 243 15.63 -8.96 -6.10
CA VAL A 243 15.11 -8.32 -4.88
C VAL A 243 15.60 -9.02 -3.60
N GLU A 244 15.92 -10.32 -3.67
CA GLU A 244 16.47 -11.10 -2.55
C GLU A 244 18.01 -11.13 -2.54
N GLY A 245 18.64 -10.46 -3.51
CA GLY A 245 20.08 -10.41 -3.66
C GLY A 245 20.75 -9.54 -2.59
N PRO A 246 22.04 -9.80 -2.27
CA PRO A 246 22.77 -9.05 -1.25
C PRO A 246 22.94 -7.56 -1.59
N GLU A 247 22.94 -7.21 -2.88
CA GLU A 247 22.99 -5.82 -3.32
C GLU A 247 21.68 -5.07 -3.03
N ALA A 248 20.53 -5.68 -3.35
CA ALA A 248 19.22 -5.14 -3.02
C ALA A 248 19.05 -4.98 -1.50
N GLU A 249 19.49 -5.96 -0.71
CA GLU A 249 19.48 -5.88 0.76
C GLU A 249 20.35 -4.72 1.29
N GLN A 250 21.58 -4.55 0.78
CA GLN A 250 22.45 -3.46 1.19
C GLN A 250 21.86 -2.09 0.84
N ILE A 251 21.30 -1.95 -0.37
CA ILE A 251 20.62 -0.73 -0.81
C ILE A 251 19.39 -0.46 0.07
N ALA A 252 18.56 -1.47 0.35
CA ALA A 252 17.40 -1.35 1.22
C ALA A 252 17.79 -0.86 2.62
N HIS A 253 18.87 -1.38 3.19
CA HIS A 253 19.37 -0.93 4.49
C HIS A 253 19.83 0.53 4.48
N ALA A 254 20.57 0.93 3.45
CA ALA A 254 21.08 2.30 3.33
C ALA A 254 19.94 3.32 3.09
N LEU A 255 18.99 2.99 2.21
CA LEU A 255 17.79 3.77 1.98
C LEU A 255 16.92 3.86 3.24
N GLY A 256 16.70 2.74 3.93
CA GLY A 256 15.91 2.69 5.15
C GLY A 256 16.50 3.53 6.27
N ALA A 257 17.82 3.46 6.50
CA ALA A 257 18.49 4.33 7.47
C ALA A 257 18.30 5.82 7.13
N THR A 258 18.56 6.19 5.88
CA THR A 258 18.44 7.59 5.40
C THR A 258 17.01 8.10 5.47
N PHE A 259 16.04 7.30 5.03
CA PHE A 259 14.61 7.63 5.11
C PHE A 259 14.15 7.79 6.55
N GLY A 260 14.50 6.83 7.43
CA GLY A 260 14.16 6.88 8.85
C GLY A 260 14.72 8.12 9.55
N GLN A 261 15.98 8.49 9.27
CA GLN A 261 16.61 9.69 9.83
C GLN A 261 15.99 10.98 9.29
N THR A 262 15.59 10.99 8.03
CA THR A 262 14.85 12.10 7.42
C THR A 262 13.48 12.25 8.08
N VAL A 263 12.74 11.16 8.29
CA VAL A 263 11.45 11.19 9.01
C VAL A 263 11.65 11.67 10.44
N ALA A 264 12.63 11.14 11.18
CA ALA A 264 12.94 11.55 12.55
C ALA A 264 13.26 13.04 12.64
N THR A 265 14.01 13.58 11.67
CA THR A 265 14.40 14.99 11.63
C THR A 265 13.22 15.91 11.33
N ASN A 266 12.36 15.54 10.38
CA ASN A 266 11.29 16.42 9.89
C ASN A 266 9.98 16.29 10.66
N LEU A 267 9.66 15.09 11.15
CA LEU A 267 8.42 14.80 11.88
C LEU A 267 8.68 14.55 13.37
N GLY A 268 9.93 14.43 13.82
CA GLY A 268 10.25 13.98 15.17
C GLY A 268 10.17 12.46 15.30
N GLY A 269 10.29 11.97 16.53
CA GLY A 269 10.40 10.54 16.85
C GLY A 269 11.81 10.15 17.25
N HIS A 270 11.98 8.88 17.61
CA HIS A 270 13.28 8.35 18.03
C HIS A 270 13.45 6.89 17.62
N TRP A 271 14.71 6.50 17.42
CA TRP A 271 15.06 5.14 17.04
C TRP A 271 15.06 4.21 18.26
N GLU A 272 14.50 3.03 18.07
CA GLU A 272 14.43 1.96 19.05
C GLU A 272 14.78 0.61 18.42
N VAL A 273 15.12 -0.36 19.26
CA VAL A 273 15.25 -1.77 18.85
C VAL A 273 13.99 -2.50 19.28
N ASP A 274 13.15 -2.83 18.31
CA ASP A 274 12.04 -3.75 18.48
C ASP A 274 12.55 -5.20 18.42
N PRO A 275 12.14 -6.09 19.35
CA PRO A 275 12.59 -7.48 19.36
C PRO A 275 12.22 -8.28 18.10
N ASP A 276 11.10 -7.94 17.46
CA ASP A 276 10.55 -8.68 16.35
C ASP A 276 10.90 -8.01 15.00
N GLU A 277 10.96 -6.69 14.98
CA GLU A 277 11.17 -5.91 13.75
C GLU A 277 12.57 -5.30 13.60
N GLY A 278 13.42 -5.37 14.63
CA GLY A 278 14.74 -4.76 14.63
C GLY A 278 14.68 -3.24 14.83
N LEU A 279 15.46 -2.48 14.07
CA LEU A 279 15.52 -1.02 14.23
C LEU A 279 14.25 -0.36 13.66
N VAL A 280 13.50 0.32 14.52
CA VAL A 280 12.27 1.03 14.18
C VAL A 280 12.31 2.48 14.64
N LEU A 281 11.54 3.33 13.98
CA LEU A 281 11.28 4.70 14.41
C LEU A 281 9.94 4.76 15.14
N THR A 282 9.92 5.34 16.34
CA THR A 282 8.72 5.45 17.19
C THR A 282 8.44 6.90 17.55
N GLU A 283 7.24 7.14 18.08
CA GLU A 283 6.78 8.47 18.52
C GLU A 283 6.86 9.54 17.41
N ILE A 284 6.62 9.14 16.16
CA ILE A 284 6.70 10.03 14.99
C ILE A 284 5.63 11.11 15.13
N GLY A 285 6.01 12.39 15.02
CA GLY A 285 5.08 13.49 15.27
C GLY A 285 4.78 13.76 16.74
N GLY A 286 5.49 13.11 17.68
CA GLY A 286 5.18 13.14 19.10
C GLY A 286 3.92 12.36 19.45
N VAL A 287 3.48 11.47 18.56
CA VAL A 287 2.38 10.53 18.78
C VAL A 287 2.91 9.12 18.53
N GLY A 288 2.32 8.11 19.17
CA GLY A 288 2.84 6.73 19.15
C GLY A 288 2.85 6.00 17.80
N LEU A 289 2.89 6.69 16.66
CA LEU A 289 3.18 6.13 15.35
C LEU A 289 4.52 5.41 15.34
N ILE A 290 4.55 4.25 14.69
CA ILE A 290 5.74 3.41 14.53
C ILE A 290 5.95 3.15 13.05
N MET A 291 7.22 3.14 12.63
CA MET A 291 7.63 2.81 11.29
C MET A 291 8.88 1.93 11.33
N ASN A 292 8.88 0.84 10.56
CA ASN A 292 10.12 0.17 10.18
C ASN A 292 10.59 0.74 8.83
N PRO A 293 11.56 1.66 8.80
CA PRO A 293 11.96 2.30 7.55
C PRO A 293 12.74 1.37 6.62
N PHE A 294 13.33 0.29 7.15
CA PHE A 294 13.98 -0.75 6.35
C PHE A 294 12.95 -1.56 5.57
N GLN A 295 11.82 -1.90 6.19
CA GLN A 295 10.70 -2.52 5.50
C GLN A 295 10.12 -1.59 4.43
N VAL A 296 10.00 -0.28 4.71
CA VAL A 296 9.56 0.71 3.69
C VAL A 296 10.49 0.69 2.47
N ALA A 297 11.81 0.73 2.68
CA ALA A 297 12.78 0.68 1.59
C ALA A 297 12.72 -0.65 0.82
N ALA A 298 12.62 -1.78 1.53
CA ALA A 298 12.48 -3.10 0.91
C ALA A 298 11.19 -3.19 0.08
N SER A 299 10.07 -2.66 0.58
CA SER A 299 8.81 -2.57 -0.18
C SER A 299 8.94 -1.66 -1.39
N ARG A 300 9.65 -0.52 -1.30
CA ARG A 300 9.92 0.35 -2.46
C ARG A 300 10.72 -0.37 -3.55
N ILE A 301 11.71 -1.19 -3.16
CA ILE A 301 12.49 -1.99 -4.11
C ILE A 301 11.61 -3.09 -4.73
N ALA A 302 10.87 -3.84 -3.91
CA ALA A 302 10.06 -4.96 -4.38
C ALA A 302 8.83 -4.54 -5.21
N HIS A 303 8.31 -3.35 -4.97
CA HIS A 303 7.01 -2.91 -5.48
C HIS A 303 7.09 -1.56 -6.22
N GLY A 304 8.29 -1.06 -6.53
CA GLY A 304 8.41 0.07 -7.45
C GLY A 304 7.73 1.38 -6.97
N PRO A 305 7.37 2.27 -7.91
CA PRO A 305 6.92 3.64 -7.60
C PRO A 305 5.64 3.76 -6.76
N SER A 306 4.75 2.77 -6.75
CA SER A 306 3.55 2.79 -5.89
C SER A 306 3.85 2.82 -4.38
N HIS A 307 5.11 2.53 -4.02
CA HIS A 307 5.66 2.55 -2.67
C HIS A 307 6.75 3.63 -2.51
N ALA A 308 6.68 4.71 -3.30
CA ALA A 308 7.60 5.85 -3.22
C ALA A 308 7.78 6.36 -1.78
N PHE A 309 9.00 6.81 -1.44
CA PHE A 309 9.30 7.37 -0.14
C PHE A 309 8.46 8.61 0.16
N GLU A 310 8.18 9.43 -0.86
CA GLU A 310 7.28 10.58 -0.77
C GLU A 310 5.88 10.17 -0.29
N TYR A 311 5.35 9.06 -0.81
CA TYR A 311 4.05 8.54 -0.41
C TYR A 311 4.04 8.14 1.06
N HIS A 312 5.03 7.36 1.50
CA HIS A 312 5.15 6.97 2.90
C HIS A 312 5.29 8.21 3.80
N PHE A 313 6.17 9.15 3.46
CA PHE A 313 6.38 10.38 4.22
C PHE A 313 5.09 11.21 4.32
N ALA A 314 4.35 11.37 3.22
CA ALA A 314 3.10 12.11 3.19
C ALA A 314 2.03 11.50 4.11
N VAL A 315 1.90 10.17 4.12
CA VAL A 315 0.95 9.46 4.98
C VAL A 315 1.33 9.59 6.45
N TYR A 316 2.60 9.37 6.82
CA TYR A 316 3.05 9.54 8.21
C TYR A 316 2.89 10.99 8.69
N ARG A 317 3.20 11.97 7.84
CA ARG A 317 2.99 13.39 8.13
C ARG A 317 1.52 13.72 8.36
N ASP A 318 0.62 13.22 7.52
CA ASP A 318 -0.81 13.49 7.67
C ASP A 318 -1.39 12.79 8.90
N LEU A 319 -0.99 11.54 9.16
CA LEU A 319 -1.34 10.82 10.38
C LEU A 319 -0.89 11.57 11.63
N ALA A 320 0.38 11.96 11.71
CA ALA A 320 0.93 12.72 12.82
C ALA A 320 0.15 14.02 13.06
N ARG A 321 -0.11 14.78 11.99
CA ARG A 321 -0.89 16.02 12.05
C ARG A 321 -2.31 15.79 12.56
N ARG A 322 -3.01 14.77 12.06
CA ARG A 322 -4.40 14.50 12.45
C ARG A 322 -4.52 13.95 13.86
N LEU A 323 -3.59 13.10 14.28
CA LEU A 323 -3.54 12.56 15.64
C LEU A 323 -3.25 13.67 16.65
N THR A 324 -2.29 14.55 16.39
CA THR A 324 -1.97 15.70 17.27
C THR A 324 -3.08 16.76 17.31
N ALA A 325 -3.73 17.08 16.18
CA ALA A 325 -4.82 18.06 16.14
C ALA A 325 -6.08 17.62 16.90
N SER A 326 -6.14 16.36 17.31
CA SER A 326 -7.30 15.76 17.94
C SER A 326 -7.20 15.70 19.48
N GLU A 327 -6.05 16.06 20.06
CA GLU A 327 -5.80 16.19 21.50
C GLU A 327 -6.11 17.60 22.03
#